data_AF-A0A1F7YVV2-F1
#
_entry.id   AF-A0A1F7YVV2-F1
#
_cell.length_a   1.000
_cell.length_b   1.000
_cell.length_c   1.000
_cell.angle_alpha   90.00
_cell.angle_beta   90.00
_cell.angle_gamma   90.00
#
_symmetry.space_group_name_H-M   'P 1'
#
loop_
_entity.id
_entity.type
_entity.pdbx_description
1 polymer ?
#
loop_
_entity_poly.entity_id
_entity_poly.type
_entity_poly.pdbx_seq_one_letter_code
_entity_poly.pdbx_strand_id
1 'polypeptide(L)'
;MNSILRTRLESLFAQTVSDLKTPEEAREFINDFFFPSEKESFVKRLALIYWLKKGRGYSNIKQNLKVSSATIASAQTLLDKKGVQNALKKIEAEEWAN
;
A
#
# COMPACT_ATOMS: atom_id res chain seq x y z
N MET A 1 20.93 -10.04 10.09
CA MET A 1 20.67 -10.93 8.93
C MET A 1 21.74 -10.69 7.87
N ASN A 2 22.43 -11.73 7.40
CA ASN A 2 23.40 -11.62 6.30
C ASN A 2 22.69 -11.19 5.00
N SER A 3 23.38 -10.46 4.11
CA SER A 3 22.85 -9.94 2.85
C SER A 3 22.23 -11.02 1.96
N ILE A 4 22.84 -12.20 1.87
CA ILE A 4 22.32 -13.31 1.04
C ILE A 4 20.97 -13.80 1.57
N LEU A 5 20.87 -14.00 2.88
CA LEU A 5 19.63 -14.44 3.51
C LEU A 5 18.53 -13.38 3.34
N ARG A 6 18.88 -12.09 3.49
CA ARG A 6 17.94 -10.98 3.27
C ARG A 6 17.33 -11.01 1.88
N THR A 7 18.17 -11.05 0.83
CA THR A 7 17.70 -11.04 -0.56
C THR A 7 16.81 -12.24 -0.87
N ARG A 8 17.13 -13.43 -0.33
CA ARG A 8 16.30 -14.61 -0.50
C ARG A 8 14.92 -14.44 0.15
N LEU A 9 14.87 -13.93 1.38
CA LEU A 9 13.60 -13.71 2.07
C LEU A 9 12.75 -12.60 1.44
N GLU A 10 13.38 -11.52 0.97
CA GLU A 10 12.68 -10.46 0.22
C GLU A 10 12.10 -11.00 -1.09
N SER A 11 12.86 -11.86 -1.80
CA SER A 11 12.41 -12.50 -3.03
C SER A 11 11.27 -13.49 -2.79
N LEU A 12 11.37 -14.30 -1.72
CA LEU A 12 10.31 -15.21 -1.30
C LEU A 12 9.02 -14.45 -0.99
N PHE A 13 9.11 -13.36 -0.22
CA PHE A 13 7.94 -12.55 0.11
C PHE A 13 7.30 -11.94 -1.15
N ALA A 14 8.11 -11.38 -2.06
CA ALA A 14 7.61 -10.84 -3.33
C ALA A 14 6.92 -11.91 -4.19
N GLN A 15 7.49 -13.13 -4.25
CA GLN A 15 6.91 -14.26 -4.96
C GLN A 15 5.57 -14.65 -4.35
N THR A 16 5.50 -14.84 -3.03
CA THR A 16 4.25 -15.16 -2.31
C THR A 16 3.16 -14.15 -2.61
N VAL A 17 3.45 -12.85 -2.55
CA VAL A 17 2.46 -11.79 -2.86
C VAL A 17 2.03 -11.84 -4.33
N SER A 18 2.93 -12.17 -5.27
CA SER A 18 2.61 -12.24 -6.70
C SER A 18 1.80 -13.48 -7.10
N ASP A 19 1.82 -14.51 -6.25
CA ASP A 19 1.11 -15.76 -6.47
C ASP A 19 -0.35 -15.72 -6.03
N LEU A 20 -0.74 -14.73 -5.23
CA LEU A 20 -2.14 -14.45 -4.88
C LEU A 20 -2.90 -14.00 -6.13
N LYS A 21 -3.90 -14.77 -6.56
CA LYS A 21 -4.60 -14.56 -7.84
C LYS A 21 -5.98 -13.93 -7.67
N THR A 22 -6.59 -14.03 -6.49
CA THR A 22 -7.94 -13.49 -6.24
C THR A 22 -7.95 -12.44 -5.12
N PRO A 23 -8.90 -11.49 -5.14
CA PRO A 23 -9.10 -10.57 -4.02
C PRO A 23 -9.36 -11.27 -2.68
N GLU A 24 -10.01 -12.43 -2.71
CA GLU A 24 -10.30 -13.27 -1.55
C GLU A 24 -9.02 -13.85 -0.95
N GLU A 25 -8.18 -14.51 -1.77
CA GLU A 25 -6.87 -15.04 -1.35
C GLU A 25 -6.00 -13.93 -0.75
N ALA A 26 -5.96 -12.76 -1.41
CA ALA A 26 -5.20 -11.62 -0.92
C ALA A 26 -5.72 -11.10 0.43
N ARG A 27 -7.05 -11.08 0.61
CA ARG A 27 -7.68 -10.62 1.85
C ARG A 27 -7.40 -11.59 3.01
N GLU A 28 -7.48 -12.89 2.77
CA GLU A 28 -7.14 -13.92 3.76
C GLU A 28 -5.68 -13.81 4.19
N PHE A 29 -4.75 -13.77 3.22
CA PHE A 29 -3.32 -13.59 3.51
C PHE A 29 -3.05 -12.33 4.33
N ILE A 30 -3.61 -11.19 3.96
CA ILE A 30 -3.39 -9.92 4.69
C ILE A 30 -3.94 -9.99 6.12
N ASN A 31 -5.08 -10.64 6.34
CA ASN A 31 -5.69 -10.75 7.66
C ASN A 31 -4.94 -11.69 8.59
N ASP A 32 -4.36 -12.76 8.05
CA ASP A 32 -3.70 -13.79 8.84
C ASP A 32 -2.20 -13.51 9.04
N PHE A 33 -1.56 -12.83 8.09
CA PHE A 33 -0.11 -12.57 8.12
C PHE A 33 0.27 -11.32 8.92
N PHE A 34 -0.49 -10.22 8.78
CA PHE A 34 -0.15 -8.96 9.44
C PHE A 34 -0.76 -8.86 10.84
N PHE A 35 -0.01 -8.28 11.77
CA PHE A 35 -0.60 -7.85 13.03
C PHE A 35 -1.63 -6.73 12.79
N PRO A 36 -2.66 -6.59 13.66
CA PRO A 36 -3.72 -5.60 13.45
C PRO A 36 -3.22 -4.16 13.20
N SER A 37 -2.18 -3.74 13.92
CA SER A 37 -1.58 -2.40 13.79
C SER A 37 -0.81 -2.22 12.47
N GLU A 38 -0.16 -3.27 11.98
CA GLU A 38 0.53 -3.27 10.69
C GLU A 38 -0.49 -3.18 9.57
N LYS A 39 -1.52 -4.04 9.60
CA LYS A 39 -2.62 -4.02 8.63
C LYS A 39 -3.25 -2.64 8.52
N GLU A 40 -3.62 -2.03 9.65
CA GLU A 40 -4.18 -0.68 9.68
C GLU A 40 -3.22 0.35 9.06
N SER A 41 -1.93 0.26 9.39
CA SER A 41 -0.91 1.17 8.85
C SER A 41 -0.74 1.04 7.33
N PHE A 42 -0.72 -0.18 6.80
CA PHE A 42 -0.61 -0.43 5.36
C PHE A 42 -1.86 0.05 4.61
N VAL A 43 -3.06 -0.24 5.14
CA VAL A 43 -4.33 0.23 4.56
C VAL A 43 -4.40 1.76 4.53
N LYS A 44 -4.06 2.44 5.64
CA LYS A 44 -4.00 3.91 5.68
C LYS A 44 -2.98 4.47 4.72
N ARG A 45 -1.80 3.84 4.58
CA ARG A 45 -0.77 4.29 3.62
C ARG A 45 -1.26 4.16 2.18
N LEU A 46 -1.94 3.08 1.83
CA LEU A 46 -2.53 2.89 0.50
C LEU A 46 -3.61 3.95 0.22
N ALA A 47 -4.51 4.17 1.18
CA ALA A 47 -5.54 5.22 1.07
C ALA A 47 -4.93 6.62 0.93
N LEU A 48 -3.85 6.90 1.65
CA LEU A 48 -3.11 8.16 1.56
C LEU A 48 -2.58 8.43 0.15
N ILE A 49 -1.80 7.49 -0.40
CA ILE A 49 -1.21 7.68 -1.74
C ILE A 49 -2.29 7.79 -2.81
N TYR A 50 -3.38 7.04 -2.67
CA TYR A 50 -4.50 7.07 -3.61
C TYR A 50 -5.26 8.41 -3.53
N TRP A 51 -5.57 8.92 -2.33
CA TRP A 51 -6.25 10.21 -2.17
C TRP A 51 -5.39 11.40 -2.58
N LEU A 52 -4.08 11.35 -2.30
CA LEU A 52 -3.14 12.35 -2.79
C LEU A 52 -3.07 12.35 -4.32
N LYS A 53 -3.05 11.16 -4.94
CA LYS A 53 -3.09 11.03 -6.42
C LYS A 53 -4.37 11.62 -7.02
N LYS A 54 -5.52 11.47 -6.35
CA LYS A 54 -6.80 12.08 -6.74
C LYS A 54 -6.92 13.58 -6.38
N GLY A 55 -5.87 14.20 -5.85
CA GLY A 55 -5.85 15.64 -5.55
C GLY A 55 -6.66 16.05 -4.32
N ARG A 56 -6.97 15.13 -3.40
CA ARG A 56 -7.68 15.51 -2.15
C ARG A 56 -6.81 16.40 -1.27
N GLY A 57 -7.43 17.41 -0.67
CA GLY A 57 -6.74 18.36 0.21
C GLY A 57 -6.23 17.72 1.51
N TYR A 58 -5.12 18.25 2.03
CA TYR A 58 -4.45 17.72 3.23
C TYR A 58 -5.35 17.71 4.47
N SER A 59 -6.18 18.73 4.64
CA SER A 59 -7.14 18.80 5.76
C SER A 59 -8.16 17.66 5.71
N ASN A 60 -8.71 17.39 4.52
CA ASN A 60 -9.65 16.29 4.31
C ASN A 60 -9.01 14.92 4.61
N ILE A 61 -7.80 14.71 4.09
CA ILE A 61 -7.01 13.49 4.34
C ILE A 61 -6.76 13.30 5.84
N LYS A 62 -6.27 14.35 6.52
CA LYS A 62 -5.97 14.33 7.95
C LYS A 62 -7.18 13.96 8.80
N GLN A 63 -8.33 14.58 8.52
CA GLN A 63 -9.56 14.37 9.30
C GLN A 63 -10.13 12.97 9.13
N ASN A 64 -10.17 12.45 7.89
CA ASN A 64 -10.80 11.16 7.61
C ASN A 64 -9.88 9.97 7.91
N LEU A 65 -8.59 10.06 7.57
CA LEU A 65 -7.65 8.96 7.78
C LEU A 65 -6.98 9.00 9.17
N LYS A 66 -7.24 10.05 9.96
CA LYS A 66 -6.67 10.28 11.30
C LYS A 66 -5.14 10.20 11.31
N VAL A 67 -4.50 10.85 10.34
CA VAL A 67 -3.03 10.88 10.19
C VAL A 67 -2.46 12.28 10.41
N SER A 68 -1.18 12.36 10.79
CA SER A 68 -0.50 13.64 10.97
C SER A 68 -0.12 14.28 9.63
N SER A 69 0.08 15.61 9.61
CA SER A 69 0.59 16.31 8.41
C SER A 69 1.96 15.79 7.97
N ALA A 70 2.81 15.39 8.93
CA ALA A 70 4.11 14.78 8.65
C ALA A 70 3.96 13.44 7.92
N THR A 71 2.98 12.62 8.30
CA THR A 71 2.67 11.36 7.63
C THR A 71 2.22 11.59 6.19
N ILE A 72 1.39 12.61 5.95
CA ILE A 72 0.93 12.97 4.60
C ILE A 72 2.12 13.42 3.74
N ALA A 73 2.98 14.28 4.27
CA ALA A 73 4.19 14.73 3.59
C ALA A 73 5.11 13.55 3.22
N SER A 74 5.33 12.60 4.14
CA SER A 74 6.09 11.39 3.84
C SER A 74 5.42 10.54 2.75
N ALA A 75 4.10 10.40 2.77
CA ALA A 75 3.36 9.66 1.75
C ALA A 75 3.43 10.33 0.36
N GLN A 76 3.47 11.66 0.31
CA GLN A 76 3.63 12.41 -0.94
C GLN A 76 4.89 11.98 -1.70
N THR A 77 6.01 11.77 -0.99
CA THR A 77 7.29 11.34 -1.59
C THR A 77 7.23 9.94 -2.23
N LEU A 78 6.21 9.14 -1.89
CA LEU A 78 6.02 7.81 -2.44
C LEU A 78 5.41 7.84 -3.84
N LEU A 79 4.71 8.92 -4.20
CA LEU A 79 4.03 9.04 -5.51
C LEU A 79 4.99 9.02 -6.70
N ASP A 80 6.25 9.40 -6.47
CA ASP A 80 7.31 9.40 -7.50
C ASP A 80 8.01 8.05 -7.62
N LYS A 81 7.69 7.08 -6.76
CA LYS A 81 8.31 5.75 -6.80
C LYS A 81 7.63 4.88 -7.86
N LYS A 82 8.42 4.34 -8.79
CA LYS A 82 7.96 3.49 -9.90
C LYS A 82 6.99 2.38 -9.46
N GLY A 83 7.30 1.67 -8.37
CA GLY A 83 6.43 0.62 -7.84
C GLY A 83 5.05 1.13 -7.39
N VAL A 84 5.02 2.30 -6.77
CA VAL A 84 3.78 2.96 -6.32
C VAL A 84 2.97 3.46 -7.51
N GLN A 85 3.62 4.07 -8.51
CA GLN A 85 2.95 4.49 -9.74
C GLN A 85 2.31 3.32 -10.48
N ASN A 86 2.99 2.17 -10.54
CA ASN A 86 2.43 0.97 -11.15
C ASN A 86 1.22 0.44 -10.37
N ALA A 87 1.26 0.44 -9.04
CA ALA A 87 0.13 0.04 -8.20
C ALA A 87 -1.07 0.98 -8.38
N LEU A 88 -0.84 2.30 -8.39
CA LEU A 88 -1.90 3.29 -8.61
C LEU A 88 -2.59 3.12 -9.96
N LYS A 89 -1.82 2.87 -11.04
CA LYS A 89 -2.39 2.58 -12.37
C LYS A 89 -3.31 1.36 -12.37
N LYS A 90 -2.96 0.31 -11.61
CA LYS A 90 -3.80 -0.89 -11.48
C LYS A 90 -5.09 -0.58 -10.73
N ILE A 91 -5.00 0.16 -9.62
CA ILE A 91 -6.18 0.58 -8.85
C ILE A 91 -7.12 1.42 -9.73
N GLU A 92 -6.58 2.38 -10.47
CA GLU A 92 -7.36 3.18 -11.41
C GLU A 92 -8.00 2.30 -12.50
N ALA A 93 -7.34 1.27 -13.02
CA ALA A 93 -7.96 0.39 -14.02
C ALA A 93 -9.17 -0.39 -13.46
N GLU A 94 -9.06 -0.92 -12.24
CA GLU A 94 -10.15 -1.64 -11.56
C GLU A 94 -11.36 -0.73 -11.24
N GLU A 95 -11.12 0.55 -10.95
CA GLU A 95 -12.20 1.53 -10.74
C GLU A 95 -13.05 1.79 -11.98
N TRP A 96 -12.47 1.68 -13.18
CA TRP A 96 -13.19 1.90 -14.43
C TRP A 96 -13.87 0.63 -14.95
N ALA A 97 -13.48 -0.54 -14.42
CA ALA A 97 -14.05 -1.83 -14.75
C ALA A 97 -15.30 -2.17 -13.91
N ASN A 98 -15.54 -1.46 -12.81
CA ASN A 98 -16.70 -1.59 -11.91
C ASN A 98 -17.65 -0.39 -12.04
#